data_AF-W8YKZ5-F1
#
_entry.id   AF-W8YKZ5-F1
#
_cell.length_a   1.000
_cell.length_b   1.000
_cell.length_c   1.000
_cell.angle_alpha   90.00
_cell.angle_beta   90.00
_cell.angle_gamma   90.00
#
_symmetry.space_group_name_H-M   'P 1'
#
loop_
_entity.id
_entity.type
_entity.pdbx_description
1 polymer ?
#
loop_
_entity_poly.entity_id
_entity_poly.type
_entity_poly.pdbx_seq_one_letter_code
_entity_poly.pdbx_strand_id
1 'polypeptide(L)'
;MRMVISRFIAILILVIPGIIACYGFLKMKSSTFEYFADLGNDSIIPHFKWLPFIGGFIMFALGIGFIGGWIFFRDRKHNYVAPRFKKKRPRPNV
;
A
#
# COMPACT_ATOMS: atom_id res chain seq x y z
N MET A 1 15.89 -7.68 25.93
CA MET A 1 16.09 -8.34 24.62
C MET A 1 14.79 -8.83 23.96
N ARG A 2 13.89 -9.54 24.67
CA ARG A 2 12.59 -10.02 24.12
C ARG A 2 11.73 -8.94 23.41
N MET A 3 11.70 -7.71 23.93
CA MET A 3 10.94 -6.59 23.32
C MET A 3 11.49 -6.12 21.97
N VAL A 4 12.82 -6.14 21.78
CA VAL A 4 13.45 -5.71 20.52
C VAL A 4 13.15 -6.73 19.41
N ILE A 5 13.28 -8.02 19.74
CA ILE A 5 12.96 -9.13 18.83
C ILE A 5 11.48 -9.10 18.42
N SER A 6 10.57 -8.88 19.36
CA SER A 6 9.13 -8.76 19.07
C SER A 6 8.82 -7.59 18.13
N ARG A 7 9.45 -6.42 18.33
CA ARG A 7 9.30 -5.27 17.42
C ARG A 7 9.86 -5.54 16.03
N PHE A 8 11.00 -6.23 15.95
CA PHE A 8 11.60 -6.61 14.68
C PHE A 8 10.72 -7.58 13.89
N ILE A 9 10.17 -8.60 14.55
CA ILE A 9 9.22 -9.54 13.94
C ILE A 9 7.96 -8.82 13.44
N ALA A 10 7.44 -7.86 14.22
CA ALA A 10 6.28 -7.07 13.80
C ALA A 10 6.54 -6.27 12.51
N ILE A 11 7.76 -5.71 12.36
CA ILE A 11 8.16 -5.01 11.13
C ILE A 11 8.29 -6.00 9.98
N LEU A 12 8.89 -7.18 10.19
CA LEU A 12 8.98 -8.23 9.17
C LEU A 12 7.61 -8.68 8.66
N ILE A 13 6.63 -8.83 9.55
CA ILE A 13 5.24 -9.13 9.14
C ILE A 13 4.68 -8.01 8.27
N LEU A 14 5.04 -6.75 8.54
CA LEU A 14 4.62 -5.61 7.74
C LEU A 14 5.25 -5.55 6.34
N VAL A 15 6.35 -6.27 6.12
CA VAL A 15 6.98 -6.36 4.79
C VAL A 15 6.10 -7.14 3.82
N ILE A 16 5.31 -8.12 4.30
CA ILE A 16 4.42 -8.96 3.49
C ILE A 16 3.45 -8.12 2.64
N PRO A 17 2.62 -7.23 3.21
CA PRO A 17 1.74 -6.37 2.41
C PRO A 17 2.52 -5.40 1.51
N GLY A 18 3.76 -5.04 1.88
CA GLY A 18 4.65 -4.23 1.04
C GLY A 18 5.10 -4.98 -0.22
N ILE A 19 5.49 -6.25 -0.08
CA ILE A 19 5.83 -7.12 -1.22
C ILE A 19 4.61 -7.32 -2.12
N ILE A 20 3.42 -7.54 -1.53
CA ILE A 20 2.15 -7.66 -2.29
C ILE A 20 1.89 -6.37 -3.09
N ALA A 21 2.11 -5.20 -2.48
CA ALA A 21 1.97 -3.93 -3.17
C ALA A 21 2.94 -3.81 -4.36
N CYS A 22 4.23 -4.07 -4.14
CA CYS A 22 5.24 -4.03 -5.20
C CYS A 22 4.89 -4.99 -6.34
N TYR A 23 4.47 -6.22 -6.03
CA TYR A 23 4.07 -7.20 -7.04
C TYR A 23 2.85 -6.75 -7.85
N GLY A 24 1.85 -6.16 -7.19
CA GLY A 24 0.69 -5.55 -7.84
C GLY A 24 1.09 -4.42 -8.81
N PHE A 25 2.00 -3.55 -8.38
CA PHE A 25 2.56 -2.48 -9.22
C PHE A 25 3.33 -3.02 -10.43
N LEU A 26 4.13 -4.08 -10.25
CA LEU A 26 4.85 -4.73 -11.35
C LEU A 26 3.87 -5.22 -12.43
N LYS A 27 2.75 -5.86 -12.03
CA LYS A 27 1.72 -6.31 -12.98
C LYS A 27 1.07 -5.17 -13.75
N MET A 28 0.78 -4.06 -13.08
CA MET A 28 0.24 -2.86 -13.73
C MET A 28 1.22 -2.29 -14.74
N LYS A 29 2.50 -2.16 -14.36
CA LYS A 29 3.57 -1.65 -15.23
C LYS A 29 3.75 -2.52 -16.46
N SER A 30 3.82 -3.84 -16.28
CA SER A 30 3.99 -4.77 -17.41
C SER A 30 2.79 -4.72 -18.36
N SER A 31 1.56 -4.70 -17.84
CA SER A 31 0.36 -4.62 -18.68
C SER A 31 0.29 -3.32 -19.49
N THR A 32 0.75 -2.21 -18.90
CA THR A 32 0.83 -0.90 -19.56
C THR A 32 1.94 -0.88 -20.61
N PHE A 33 3.13 -1.37 -20.26
CA PHE A 33 4.29 -1.39 -21.14
C PHE A 33 4.07 -2.27 -22.36
N GLU A 34 3.49 -3.47 -22.18
CA GLU A 34 3.16 -4.39 -23.27
C GLU A 34 2.18 -3.75 -24.26
N TYR A 35 1.15 -3.06 -23.77
CA TYR A 35 0.21 -2.35 -24.65
C TYR A 35 0.89 -1.28 -25.50
N PHE A 36 1.78 -0.48 -24.90
CA PHE A 36 2.55 0.53 -25.63
C PHE A 36 3.60 -0.06 -26.57
N ALA A 37 4.18 -1.22 -26.23
CA ALA A 37 5.12 -1.92 -27.10
C ALA A 37 4.40 -2.49 -28.34
N ASP A 38 3.20 -3.06 -28.17
CA ASP A 38 2.42 -3.65 -29.26
C ASP A 38 1.86 -2.61 -30.23
N LEU A 39 1.64 -1.36 -29.78
CA LEU A 39 1.20 -0.23 -30.61
C LEU A 39 2.17 0.12 -31.75
N GLY A 40 3.45 -0.27 -31.65
CA GLY A 40 4.46 -0.04 -32.69
C GLY A 40 4.59 -1.17 -33.71
N ASN A 41 3.76 -2.22 -33.62
CA ASN A 41 3.86 -3.39 -34.48
C ASN A 41 2.61 -3.54 -35.34
N ASP A 42 2.72 -3.25 -36.64
CA ASP A 42 1.62 -3.33 -37.62
C ASP A 42 1.03 -4.75 -37.80
N SER A 43 1.69 -5.78 -37.25
CA SER A 43 1.25 -7.18 -37.34
C SER A 43 0.38 -7.65 -36.16
N ILE A 44 0.18 -6.83 -35.12
CA ILE A 44 -0.55 -7.20 -33.91
C ILE A 44 -1.61 -6.14 -33.61
N ILE A 45 -2.83 -6.57 -33.27
CA ILE A 45 -3.88 -5.67 -32.76
C ILE A 45 -3.63 -5.48 -31.25
N PRO A 46 -3.19 -4.30 -30.78
CA PRO A 46 -2.85 -4.10 -29.39
C PRO A 46 -4.10 -4.20 -28.51
N HIS A 47 -4.15 -5.18 -27.62
CA HIS A 47 -5.24 -5.35 -26.66
C HIS A 47 -4.73 -5.08 -25.24
N PHE A 48 -5.32 -4.10 -24.57
CA PHE A 48 -4.93 -3.78 -23.20
C PHE A 48 -5.31 -4.91 -22.25
N LYS A 49 -4.35 -5.39 -21.46
CA LYS A 49 -4.58 -6.48 -20.50
C LYS A 49 -5.26 -5.96 -19.23
N TRP A 50 -6.55 -5.66 -19.34
CA TRP A 50 -7.37 -5.11 -18.25
C TRP A 50 -7.41 -6.01 -17.01
N LEU A 51 -7.52 -7.32 -17.18
CA LEU A 51 -7.62 -8.27 -16.06
C LEU A 51 -6.38 -8.26 -15.13
N PRO A 52 -5.14 -8.45 -15.64
CA PRO A 52 -3.95 -8.34 -14.80
C PRO A 52 -3.68 -6.91 -14.32
N PHE A 53 -4.09 -5.88 -15.08
CA PHE A 53 -3.99 -4.49 -14.64
C PHE A 53 -4.87 -4.20 -13.42
N ILE A 54 -6.17 -4.52 -13.49
CA ILE A 54 -7.12 -4.31 -12.38
C ILE A 54 -6.74 -5.19 -11.20
N GLY A 55 -6.37 -6.46 -11.44
CA GLY A 55 -5.89 -7.35 -10.37
C GLY A 55 -4.63 -6.79 -9.68
N GLY A 56 -3.68 -6.26 -10.46
CA GLY A 56 -2.49 -5.59 -9.94
C GLY A 56 -2.83 -4.34 -9.14
N PHE A 57 -3.79 -3.52 -9.62
CA PHE A 57 -4.25 -2.32 -8.94
C PHE A 57 -4.90 -2.63 -7.60
N ILE A 58 -5.76 -3.66 -7.53
CA ILE A 58 -6.38 -4.08 -6.27
C ILE A 58 -5.30 -4.55 -5.27
N MET A 59 -4.35 -5.38 -5.69
CA MET A 59 -3.26 -5.84 -4.83
C MET A 59 -2.39 -4.65 -4.33
N PHE A 60 -2.11 -3.70 -5.20
CA PHE A 60 -1.37 -2.48 -4.87
C PHE A 60 -2.11 -1.59 -3.88
N ALA A 61 -3.38 -1.29 -4.16
CA ALA A 61 -4.23 -0.46 -3.32
C ALA A 61 -4.46 -1.08 -1.94
N LEU A 62 -4.68 -2.40 -1.87
CA LEU A 62 -4.81 -3.12 -0.61
C LEU A 62 -3.49 -3.13 0.18
N GLY A 63 -2.36 -3.37 -0.48
CA GLY A 63 -1.05 -3.39 0.19
C GLY A 63 -0.66 -2.03 0.78
N ILE A 64 -0.75 -0.95 -0.02
CA ILE A 64 -0.45 0.41 0.46
C ILE A 64 -1.52 0.89 1.46
N GLY A 65 -2.80 0.62 1.19
CA GLY A 65 -3.89 0.97 2.09
C GLY A 65 -3.73 0.32 3.46
N PHE A 66 -3.35 -0.96 3.49
CA PHE A 66 -3.05 -1.67 4.73
C PHE A 66 -1.86 -1.06 5.49
N ILE A 67 -0.75 -0.78 4.80
CA ILE A 67 0.44 -0.17 5.43
C ILE A 67 0.10 1.22 5.98
N GLY A 68 -0.52 2.08 5.18
CA GLY A 68 -0.93 3.42 5.60
C GLY A 68 -1.92 3.40 6.76
N GLY A 69 -2.92 2.51 6.70
CA GLY A 69 -3.88 2.30 7.79
C GLY A 69 -3.22 1.81 9.08
N TRP A 70 -2.28 0.86 8.99
CA TRP A 70 -1.53 0.37 10.14
C TRP A 70 -0.63 1.45 10.74
N ILE A 71 0.08 2.23 9.91
CA ILE A 71 0.89 3.36 10.38
C ILE A 71 0.02 4.36 11.14
N PHE A 72 -1.14 4.72 10.60
CA PHE A 72 -2.06 5.64 11.26
C PHE A 72 -2.56 5.09 12.59
N PHE A 73 -2.94 3.81 12.65
CA PHE A 73 -3.36 3.15 13.88
C PHE A 73 -2.23 3.12 14.94
N ARG A 74 -1.02 2.77 14.51
CA ARG A 74 0.18 2.76 15.36
C ARG A 74 0.46 4.15 15.92
N ASP A 75 0.47 5.19 15.08
CA ASP A 75 0.78 6.55 15.48
C ASP A 75 -0.29 7.16 16.39
N ARG A 76 -1.56 6.77 16.20
CA ARG A 76 -2.66 7.15 17.11
C ARG A 76 -2.44 6.61 18.52
N LYS A 77 -1.96 5.37 18.66
CA LYS A 77 -1.69 4.76 19.98
C LYS A 77 -0.56 5.48 20.74
N HIS A 78 0.41 6.04 20.01
CA HIS A 78 1.56 6.74 20.59
C HIS A 78 1.42 8.28 20.65
N ASN A 79 0.24 8.83 20.33
CA ASN A 79 -0.01 10.28 20.28
C ASN A 79 0.91 11.07 19.30
N TYR A 80 1.48 10.39 18.30
CA TYR A 80 2.29 11.01 17.24
C TYR A 80 1.46 11.61 16.10
N VAL A 81 0.13 11.50 16.18
CA VAL A 81 -0.78 12.11 15.21
C VAL A 81 -0.77 13.64 15.29
N ALA A 82 -1.02 14.31 14.16
CA ALA A 82 -1.13 15.75 14.11
C ALA A 82 -2.19 16.28 15.11
N PRO A 83 -2.07 17.53 15.62
CA PRO A 83 -3.00 18.09 16.60
C PRO A 83 -4.48 17.99 16.21
N ARG A 84 -4.79 18.03 14.90
CA ARG A 84 -6.14 17.85 14.33
C ARG A 84 -6.76 16.48 14.66
N PHE A 85 -5.96 15.43 14.80
CA PHE A 85 -6.42 14.06 15.05
C PHE A 85 -6.30 13.63 16.53
N LYS A 86 -5.79 14.50 17.41
CA LYS A 86 -5.72 14.23 18.84
C LYS A 86 -7.11 14.37 19.47
N LYS A 87 -7.43 13.53 20.46
CA LYS A 87 -8.66 13.69 21.26
C LYS A 87 -8.61 15.05 21.96
N LYS A 88 -9.61 15.90 21.70
CA LYS A 88 -9.75 17.18 22.42
C LYS A 88 -10.01 16.86 23.89
N ARG A 89 -9.24 17.45 24.80
CA ARG A 89 -9.55 17.39 26.23
C ARG A 89 -10.84 18.19 26.48
N PRO A 90 -11.80 17.67 27.25
CA PRO A 90 -12.96 18.47 27.67
C PRO A 90 -12.46 19.69 28.44
N ARG A 91 -13.08 20.85 28.20
CA ARG A 91 -12.77 22.07 28.96
C ARG A 91 -13.19 21.82 30.42
N PRO A 92 -12.37 22.20 31.42
CA PRO A 92 -12.80 22.15 32.81
C PRO A 92 -14.06 23.00 32.97
N ASN A 93 -15.07 22.45 33.62
CA ASN A 93 -16.26 23.22 33.99
C ASN A 93 -15.83 24.17 35.10
N VAL A 94 -15.69 25.46 34.77
CA VAL A 94 -15.44 26.55 35.72
C VAL A 94 -16.77 27.12 36.16
#